data_AF-A0A1G4E6B9-F1
#
_entry.id   AF-A0A1G4E6B9-F1
#
_cell.length_a   1.000
_cell.length_b   1.000
_cell.length_c   1.000
_cell.angle_alpha   90.00
_cell.angle_beta   90.00
_cell.angle_gamma   90.00
#
_symmetry.space_group_name_H-M   'P 1'
#
loop_
_entity.id
_entity.type
_entity.pdbx_description
1 polymer ?
#
loop_
_entity_poly.entity_id
_entity_poly.type
_entity_poly.pdbx_seq_one_letter_code
_entity_poly.pdbx_strand_id
1 'polypeptide(L)'
;MAKSIYTYVNEFPKFESEVSAIPDNSISSYQSDCQSFIDDKLSSYSDIKDAFLNRCAKIVKHLEDKKSTPEFKPAFCKYINYWLYDTLKDKNPFSSDTLLNAFYDKIKKISDCKTYKKHIDKEVYDELTELYKLHDHLIKYKKESIKGQGYEEHSSNEDKKCSVKMQYLTPFTSFGSWLRPRLPGSKNKTKKLEKRMQELQNTADVRNSRYKLPYHSSYP
;
A
#
# COMPACT_ATOMS: atom_id res chain seq x y z
N MET A 1 -4.88 -9.74 -17.21
CA MET A 1 -3.80 -9.99 -16.22
C MET A 1 -4.20 -9.37 -14.90
N ALA A 2 -4.39 -10.18 -13.84
CA ALA A 2 -4.69 -9.64 -12.51
C ALA A 2 -3.44 -8.90 -12.00
N LYS A 3 -3.54 -7.58 -11.80
CA LYS A 3 -2.44 -6.81 -11.20
C LYS A 3 -2.13 -7.38 -9.82
N SER A 4 -0.86 -7.63 -9.52
CA SER A 4 -0.42 -8.20 -8.24
C SER A 4 -0.72 -7.24 -7.07
N ILE A 5 -0.66 -7.73 -5.83
CA ILE A 5 -0.81 -6.88 -4.64
C ILE A 5 0.36 -5.90 -4.51
N TYR A 6 1.58 -6.32 -4.88
CA TYR A 6 2.79 -5.49 -4.87
C TYR A 6 2.69 -4.21 -5.71
N THR A 7 1.85 -4.20 -6.75
CA THR A 7 1.65 -3.03 -7.62
C THR A 7 0.99 -1.85 -6.90
N TYR A 8 0.31 -2.10 -5.78
CA TYR A 8 -0.50 -1.09 -5.07
C TYR A 8 0.07 -0.71 -3.69
N VAL A 9 1.15 -1.35 -3.24
CA VAL A 9 1.69 -1.16 -1.89
C VAL A 9 2.20 0.25 -1.65
N ASN A 10 2.66 0.91 -2.71
CA ASN A 10 3.05 2.31 -2.70
C ASN A 10 1.90 3.27 -2.35
N GLU A 11 0.64 2.86 -2.55
CA GLU A 11 -0.55 3.66 -2.21
C GLU A 11 -1.02 3.43 -0.77
N PHE A 12 -0.60 2.34 -0.12
CA PHE A 12 -1.06 1.99 1.23
C PHE A 12 -0.78 3.07 2.27
N PRO A 13 0.40 3.73 2.34
CA PRO A 13 0.62 4.80 3.31
C PRO A 13 -0.31 6.00 3.12
N LYS A 14 -0.73 6.27 1.87
CA LYS A 14 -1.70 7.30 1.57
C LYS A 14 -3.08 6.92 2.09
N PHE A 15 -3.53 5.69 1.83
CA PHE A 15 -4.80 5.17 2.37
C PHE A 15 -4.80 5.15 3.89
N GLU A 16 -3.70 4.71 4.50
CA GLU A 16 -3.51 4.71 5.95
C GLU A 16 -3.70 6.13 6.53
N SER A 17 -3.09 7.13 5.89
CA SER A 17 -3.21 8.53 6.30
C SER A 17 -4.64 9.06 6.13
N GLU A 18 -5.27 8.79 5.00
CA GLU A 18 -6.63 9.26 4.67
C GLU A 18 -7.67 8.64 5.59
N VAL A 19 -7.60 7.33 5.85
CA VAL A 19 -8.49 6.63 6.78
C VAL A 19 -8.27 7.13 8.21
N SER A 20 -7.03 7.34 8.64
CA SER A 20 -6.72 7.85 9.99
C SER A 20 -7.28 9.25 10.23
N ALA A 21 -7.32 10.09 9.19
CA ALA A 21 -7.79 11.47 9.28
C ALA A 21 -9.32 11.61 9.39
N ILE A 22 -10.08 10.52 9.18
CA ILE A 22 -11.55 10.54 9.30
C ILE A 22 -11.94 10.74 10.78
N PRO A 23 -12.80 11.72 11.10
CA PRO A 23 -13.19 12.00 12.49
C PRO A 23 -14.23 11.00 13.01
N ASP A 24 -14.14 10.67 14.30
CA ASP A 24 -14.92 9.59 14.94
C ASP A 24 -16.42 9.89 15.04
N ASN A 25 -16.81 11.17 15.10
CA ASN A 25 -18.22 11.56 15.07
C ASN A 25 -18.93 11.21 13.75
N SER A 26 -18.16 10.93 12.69
CA SER A 26 -18.66 10.77 11.34
C SER A 26 -18.84 9.31 10.90
N ILE A 27 -18.60 8.35 11.81
CA ILE A 27 -18.58 6.91 11.51
C ILE A 27 -19.73 6.10 12.13
N SER A 28 -20.63 6.72 12.90
CA SER A 28 -21.71 6.03 13.63
C SER A 28 -22.58 5.13 12.75
N SER A 29 -22.89 5.56 11.52
CA SER A 29 -23.68 4.80 10.53
C SER A 29 -22.94 3.63 9.85
N TYR A 30 -21.66 3.44 10.17
CA TYR A 30 -20.79 2.39 9.61
C TYR A 30 -20.30 1.39 10.65
N GLN A 31 -20.63 1.58 11.93
CA GLN A 31 -20.17 0.74 13.03
C GLN A 31 -20.93 -0.59 13.14
N SER A 32 -22.21 -0.65 12.75
CA SER A 32 -23.08 -1.84 12.99
C SER A 32 -22.52 -3.14 12.42
N ASP A 33 -22.08 -3.11 11.16
CA ASP A 33 -21.59 -4.30 10.46
C ASP A 33 -20.22 -4.73 11.02
N CYS A 34 -19.37 -3.76 11.34
CA CYS A 34 -18.08 -3.98 11.99
C CYS A 34 -18.27 -4.58 13.40
N GLN A 35 -19.26 -4.10 14.15
CA GLN A 35 -19.61 -4.64 15.46
C GLN A 35 -20.08 -6.09 15.34
N SER A 36 -20.95 -6.39 14.36
CA SER A 36 -21.41 -7.76 14.12
C SER A 36 -20.26 -8.72 13.80
N PHE A 37 -19.24 -8.27 13.08
CA PHE A 37 -18.03 -9.06 12.85
C PHE A 37 -17.21 -9.28 14.13
N ILE A 38 -17.05 -8.23 14.95
CA ILE A 38 -16.35 -8.32 16.23
C ILE A 38 -17.03 -9.33 17.15
N ASP A 39 -18.36 -9.26 17.27
CA ASP A 39 -19.12 -10.10 18.19
C ASP A 39 -19.07 -11.58 17.80
N ASP A 40 -19.03 -11.88 16.50
CA ASP A 40 -18.96 -13.25 15.97
C ASP A 40 -17.51 -13.80 16.00
N LYS A 41 -16.53 -13.03 15.51
CA LYS A 41 -15.18 -13.55 15.23
C LYS A 41 -14.09 -13.05 16.16
N LEU A 42 -14.28 -11.91 16.82
CA LEU A 42 -13.27 -11.28 17.68
C LEU A 42 -13.72 -11.21 19.15
N SER A 43 -14.71 -12.01 19.55
CA SER A 43 -15.28 -11.99 20.90
C SER A 43 -14.23 -12.23 21.99
N SER A 44 -13.22 -13.08 21.71
CA SER A 44 -12.08 -13.38 22.57
C SER A 44 -10.98 -12.33 22.60
N TYR A 45 -10.98 -11.34 21.70
CA TYR A 45 -9.92 -10.33 21.56
C TYR A 45 -10.34 -8.98 22.15
N SER A 46 -10.54 -8.92 23.47
CA SER A 46 -11.06 -7.72 24.15
C SER A 46 -10.18 -6.48 23.98
N ASP A 47 -8.87 -6.64 23.86
CA ASP A 47 -7.89 -5.54 23.85
C ASP A 47 -7.89 -4.71 22.56
N ILE A 48 -8.46 -5.23 21.47
CA ILE A 48 -8.44 -4.56 20.15
C ILE A 48 -9.82 -4.10 19.68
N LYS A 49 -10.91 -4.41 20.41
CA LYS A 49 -12.28 -4.23 19.89
C LYS A 49 -12.59 -2.80 19.52
N ASP A 50 -12.31 -1.84 20.39
CA ASP A 50 -12.65 -0.43 20.16
C ASP A 50 -11.82 0.17 19.03
N ALA A 51 -10.51 -0.10 19.04
CA ALA A 51 -9.60 0.34 17.99
C ALA A 51 -9.99 -0.26 16.62
N PHE A 52 -10.32 -1.56 16.61
CA PHE A 52 -10.79 -2.26 15.41
C PHE A 52 -12.12 -1.69 14.92
N LEU A 53 -13.10 -1.50 15.80
CA LEU A 53 -14.43 -0.98 15.46
C LEU A 53 -14.31 0.38 14.78
N ASN A 54 -13.58 1.31 15.41
CA ASN A 54 -13.38 2.65 14.89
C ASN A 54 -12.66 2.61 13.53
N ARG A 55 -11.60 1.79 13.43
CA ARG A 55 -10.83 1.70 12.19
C ARG A 55 -11.64 1.07 11.04
N CYS A 56 -12.35 -0.02 11.32
CA CYS A 56 -13.24 -0.69 10.39
C CYS A 56 -14.29 0.28 9.86
N ALA A 57 -14.96 1.03 10.74
CA ALA A 57 -15.98 1.98 10.33
C ALA A 57 -15.41 3.13 9.46
N LYS A 58 -14.20 3.61 9.75
CA LYS A 58 -13.48 4.59 8.89
C LYS A 58 -13.17 4.03 7.50
N ILE A 59 -12.73 2.77 7.43
CA ILE A 59 -12.46 2.08 6.15
C ILE A 59 -13.74 1.96 5.32
N VAL A 60 -14.83 1.49 5.92
CA VAL A 60 -16.12 1.33 5.23
C VAL A 60 -16.61 2.67 4.72
N LYS A 61 -16.54 3.71 5.55
CA LYS A 61 -16.89 5.07 5.13
C LYS A 61 -16.03 5.54 3.96
N HIS A 62 -14.71 5.37 4.04
CA HIS A 62 -13.81 5.82 2.99
C HIS A 62 -14.08 5.13 1.65
N LEU A 63 -14.44 3.84 1.68
CA LEU A 63 -14.86 3.11 0.50
C LEU A 63 -16.15 3.68 -0.09
N GLU A 64 -17.15 3.95 0.74
CA GLU A 64 -18.44 4.52 0.31
C GLU A 64 -18.28 5.92 -0.29
N ASP A 65 -17.48 6.78 0.33
CA ASP A 65 -17.22 8.14 -0.14
C ASP A 65 -16.51 8.15 -1.51
N LYS A 66 -15.73 7.11 -1.82
CA LYS A 66 -14.92 7.00 -3.05
C LYS A 66 -15.39 5.91 -4.02
N LYS A 67 -16.57 5.31 -3.81
CA LYS A 67 -17.07 4.17 -4.62
C LYS A 67 -17.20 4.50 -6.10
N SER A 68 -17.43 5.77 -6.44
CA SER A 68 -17.55 6.26 -7.82
C SER A 68 -16.21 6.38 -8.56
N THR A 69 -15.07 6.09 -7.92
CA THR A 69 -13.73 6.14 -8.51
C THR A 69 -13.23 4.72 -8.85
N PRO A 70 -13.31 4.26 -10.11
CA PRO A 70 -13.03 2.87 -10.47
C PRO A 70 -11.58 2.45 -10.20
N GLU A 71 -10.64 3.37 -10.35
CA GLU A 71 -9.20 3.11 -10.16
C GLU A 71 -8.81 2.94 -8.69
N PHE A 72 -9.56 3.58 -7.79
CA PHE A 72 -9.33 3.54 -6.34
C PHE A 72 -9.68 2.17 -5.76
N LYS A 73 -10.76 1.55 -6.27
CA LYS A 73 -11.36 0.36 -5.69
C LYS A 73 -10.39 -0.84 -5.62
N PRO A 74 -9.69 -1.26 -6.69
CA PRO A 74 -8.74 -2.38 -6.61
C PRO A 74 -7.63 -2.17 -5.59
N ALA A 75 -7.07 -0.96 -5.52
CA ALA A 75 -5.97 -0.61 -4.63
C ALA A 75 -6.42 -0.63 -3.18
N PHE A 76 -7.55 0.02 -2.89
CA PHE A 76 -8.09 0.13 -1.55
C PHE A 76 -8.59 -1.22 -1.02
N CYS A 77 -9.26 -2.04 -1.83
CA CYS A 77 -9.68 -3.38 -1.41
C CYS A 77 -8.50 -4.28 -1.02
N LYS A 78 -7.35 -4.15 -1.71
CA LYS A 78 -6.12 -4.87 -1.33
C LYS A 78 -5.50 -4.34 -0.04
N TYR A 79 -5.57 -3.03 0.17
CA TYR A 79 -5.20 -2.42 1.45
C TYR A 79 -6.05 -2.96 2.61
N ILE A 80 -7.36 -3.15 2.40
CA ILE A 80 -8.25 -3.77 3.41
C ILE A 80 -7.79 -5.19 3.78
N ASN A 81 -7.46 -6.03 2.79
CA ASN A 81 -6.92 -7.37 3.05
C ASN A 81 -5.63 -7.31 3.89
N TYR A 82 -4.71 -6.41 3.52
CA TYR A 82 -3.46 -6.20 4.24
C TYR A 82 -3.70 -5.74 5.68
N TRP A 83 -4.54 -4.71 5.87
CA TRP A 83 -4.86 -4.15 7.18
C TRP A 83 -5.51 -5.19 8.11
N LEU A 84 -6.45 -5.98 7.59
CA LEU A 84 -7.11 -7.02 8.38
C LEU A 84 -6.11 -8.08 8.86
N TYR A 85 -5.21 -8.51 7.97
CA TYR A 85 -4.13 -9.44 8.32
C TYR A 85 -3.21 -8.82 9.37
N ASP A 86 -2.69 -7.61 9.10
CA ASP A 86 -1.76 -6.89 9.96
C ASP A 86 -2.29 -6.72 11.39
N THR A 87 -3.60 -6.45 11.52
CA THR A 87 -4.26 -6.22 12.81
C THR A 87 -4.46 -7.51 13.61
N LEU A 88 -4.66 -8.65 12.94
CA LEU A 88 -5.11 -9.89 13.59
C LEU A 88 -4.04 -11.00 13.62
N LYS A 89 -2.95 -10.89 12.86
CA LYS A 89 -1.90 -11.92 12.71
C LYS A 89 -1.29 -12.43 14.02
N ASP A 90 -1.22 -11.59 15.05
CA ASP A 90 -0.58 -11.90 16.33
C ASP A 90 -1.58 -12.48 17.35
N LYS A 91 -2.86 -12.66 16.96
CA LYS A 91 -3.91 -13.19 17.81
C LYS A 91 -3.99 -14.72 17.69
N ASN A 92 -4.48 -15.39 18.73
CA ASN A 92 -4.61 -16.85 18.74
C ASN A 92 -6.03 -17.23 19.18
N PRO A 93 -6.78 -18.06 18.41
CA PRO A 93 -6.41 -18.64 17.11
C PRO A 93 -6.57 -17.69 15.93
N PHE A 94 -5.50 -17.51 15.15
CA PHE A 94 -5.55 -16.77 13.88
C PHE A 94 -5.71 -17.72 12.70
N SER A 95 -6.78 -17.52 11.94
CA SER A 95 -6.99 -18.14 10.63
C SER A 95 -7.31 -17.04 9.63
N SER A 96 -6.33 -16.67 8.81
CA SER A 96 -6.48 -15.56 7.86
C SER A 96 -7.65 -15.79 6.90
N ASP A 97 -7.78 -16.98 6.31
CA ASP A 97 -8.89 -17.30 5.41
C ASP A 97 -10.26 -17.21 6.07
N THR A 98 -10.41 -17.81 7.27
CA THR A 98 -11.68 -17.82 8.00
C THR A 98 -12.10 -16.41 8.40
N LEU A 99 -11.15 -15.61 8.90
CA LEU A 99 -11.40 -14.21 9.30
C LEU A 99 -11.72 -13.34 8.08
N LEU A 100 -10.97 -13.48 7.00
CA LEU A 100 -11.18 -12.72 5.77
C LEU A 100 -12.55 -13.01 5.14
N ASN A 101 -12.94 -14.29 5.07
CA ASN A 101 -14.26 -14.68 4.57
C ASN A 101 -15.39 -14.09 5.43
N ALA A 102 -15.31 -14.28 6.75
CA ALA A 102 -16.31 -13.75 7.67
C ALA A 102 -16.41 -12.21 7.62
N PHE A 103 -15.28 -11.52 7.47
CA PHE A 103 -15.23 -10.07 7.35
C PHE A 103 -16.02 -9.57 6.13
N TYR A 104 -15.78 -10.16 4.96
CA TYR A 104 -16.48 -9.80 3.73
C TYR A 104 -17.94 -10.24 3.69
N ASP A 105 -18.32 -11.27 4.44
CA ASP A 105 -19.70 -11.74 4.51
C ASP A 105 -20.56 -10.92 5.47
N LYS A 106 -19.98 -10.39 6.55
CA LYS A 106 -20.69 -9.55 7.52
C LYS A 106 -20.83 -8.10 7.07
N ILE A 107 -19.80 -7.54 6.44
CA ILE A 107 -19.79 -6.12 6.08
C ILE A 107 -20.32 -5.94 4.67
N LYS A 108 -21.60 -5.58 4.56
CA LYS A 108 -22.30 -5.54 3.26
C LYS A 108 -21.75 -4.45 2.35
N LYS A 109 -21.37 -3.31 2.93
CA LYS A 109 -20.83 -2.13 2.23
C LYS A 109 -19.47 -2.37 1.55
N ILE A 110 -18.74 -3.43 1.94
CA ILE A 110 -17.48 -3.82 1.27
C ILE A 110 -17.65 -5.03 0.34
N SER A 111 -18.88 -5.47 0.07
CA SER A 111 -19.16 -6.62 -0.83
C SER A 111 -18.53 -6.45 -2.21
N ASP A 112 -18.46 -5.21 -2.65
CA ASP A 112 -17.80 -4.70 -3.83
C ASP A 112 -16.30 -5.02 -3.91
N CYS A 113 -15.66 -5.25 -2.77
CA CYS A 113 -14.28 -5.68 -2.66
C CYS A 113 -14.09 -7.20 -2.67
N LYS A 114 -15.18 -8.01 -2.67
CA LYS A 114 -15.09 -9.49 -2.66
C LYS A 114 -14.33 -10.03 -3.87
N THR A 115 -14.40 -9.36 -5.02
CA THR A 115 -13.66 -9.73 -6.24
C THR A 115 -12.14 -9.57 -6.10
N TYR A 116 -11.68 -8.73 -5.17
CA TYR A 116 -10.28 -8.50 -4.84
C TYR A 116 -9.84 -9.22 -3.57
N LYS A 117 -10.73 -9.99 -2.94
CA LYS A 117 -10.43 -10.81 -1.77
C LYS A 117 -9.32 -11.78 -2.13
N LYS A 118 -8.19 -11.65 -1.45
CA LYS A 118 -7.05 -12.55 -1.62
C LYS A 118 -6.47 -12.83 -0.25
N HIS A 119 -6.34 -14.12 0.06
CA HIS A 119 -5.60 -14.56 1.22
C HIS A 119 -4.17 -14.05 1.16
N ILE A 120 -3.67 -13.60 2.30
CA ILE A 120 -2.28 -13.18 2.47
C ILE A 120 -1.68 -14.23 3.40
N ASP A 121 -0.75 -15.03 2.89
CA ASP A 121 0.05 -15.89 3.74
C ASP A 121 1.15 -15.09 4.43
N LYS A 122 1.82 -15.71 5.39
CA LYS A 122 2.85 -15.05 6.18
C LYS A 122 4.01 -14.54 5.33
N GLU A 123 4.43 -15.31 4.32
CA GLU A 123 5.55 -14.96 3.44
C GLU A 123 5.23 -13.71 2.61
N VAL A 124 4.06 -13.69 1.97
CA VAL A 124 3.57 -12.53 1.22
C VAL A 124 3.38 -11.33 2.14
N TYR A 125 2.85 -11.53 3.35
CA TYR A 125 2.73 -10.45 4.33
C TYR A 125 4.09 -9.84 4.68
N ASP A 126 5.09 -10.67 5.01
CA ASP A 126 6.42 -10.19 5.40
C ASP A 126 7.07 -9.36 4.28
N GLU A 127 6.95 -9.80 3.02
CA GLU A 127 7.40 -9.03 1.85
C GLU A 127 6.63 -7.71 1.66
N LEU A 128 5.30 -7.74 1.81
CA LEU A 128 4.46 -6.54 1.72
C LEU A 128 4.81 -5.53 2.80
N THR A 129 5.10 -5.99 4.02
CA THR A 129 5.49 -5.14 5.14
C THR A 129 6.86 -4.51 4.92
N GLU A 130 7.84 -5.24 4.36
CA GLU A 130 9.13 -4.63 3.97
C GLU A 130 8.93 -3.52 2.93
N LEU A 131 8.11 -3.78 1.90
CA LEU A 131 7.84 -2.82 0.84
C LEU A 131 7.04 -1.60 1.34
N TYR A 132 6.07 -1.82 2.22
CA TYR A 132 5.30 -0.76 2.87
C TYR A 132 6.21 0.18 3.67
N LYS A 133 7.10 -0.36 4.51
CA LYS A 133 8.07 0.42 5.29
C LYS A 133 9.00 1.24 4.40
N LEU A 134 9.42 0.69 3.27
CA LEU A 134 10.22 1.41 2.28
C LEU A 134 9.47 2.64 1.75
N HIS A 135 8.23 2.46 1.32
CA HIS A 135 7.42 3.54 0.77
C HIS A 135 7.11 4.62 1.81
N ASP A 136 6.82 4.22 3.05
CA ASP A 136 6.60 5.17 4.14
C ASP A 136 7.84 6.03 4.41
N HIS A 137 9.03 5.41 4.50
CA HIS A 137 10.30 6.13 4.64
C HIS A 137 10.54 7.12 3.50
N LEU A 138 10.25 6.75 2.25
CA LEU A 138 10.39 7.63 1.09
C LEU A 138 9.43 8.82 1.16
N ILE A 139 8.18 8.58 1.53
CA ILE A 139 7.17 9.63 1.68
C ILE A 139 7.58 10.61 2.79
N LYS A 140 8.08 10.10 3.91
CA LYS A 140 8.58 10.91 5.02
C LYS A 140 9.79 11.76 4.60
N TYR A 141 10.80 11.15 3.99
CA TYR A 141 11.98 11.87 3.48
C TYR A 141 11.61 12.97 2.49
N LYS A 142 10.68 12.69 1.57
CA LYS A 142 10.19 13.69 0.59
C LYS A 142 9.51 14.86 1.30
N LYS A 143 8.65 14.59 2.29
CA LYS A 143 8.00 15.65 3.09
C LYS A 143 9.03 16.52 3.83
N GLU A 144 10.05 15.91 4.43
CA GLU A 144 11.11 16.63 5.15
C GLU A 144 11.98 17.48 4.21
N SER A 145 12.32 16.94 3.03
CA SER A 145 13.11 17.66 2.02
C SER A 145 12.39 18.91 1.50
N ILE A 146 11.06 18.88 1.42
CA ILE A 146 10.25 20.03 1.02
C ILE A 146 10.16 21.06 2.16
N LYS A 147 10.06 20.61 3.41
CA LYS A 147 10.03 21.50 4.59
C LYS A 147 11.35 22.22 4.86
N GLY A 148 12.48 21.65 4.43
CA GLY A 148 13.81 22.25 4.53
C GLY A 148 14.07 23.40 3.54
N GLN A 149 13.16 23.65 2.59
CA GLN A 149 13.18 24.84 1.73
C GLN A 149 12.33 25.96 2.33
N GLY A 150 12.63 26.33 3.57
CA GLY A 150 12.21 27.62 4.12
C GLY A 150 12.92 28.73 3.34
N TYR A 151 12.13 29.61 2.73
CA TYR A 151 12.61 30.85 2.16
C TYR A 151 13.03 31.77 3.31
N GLU A 152 14.34 31.86 3.59
CA GLU A 152 14.88 33.09 4.18
C GLU A 152 15.05 34.08 3.04
N GLU A 153 14.16 35.07 3.00
CA GLU A 153 14.27 36.26 2.17
C GLU A 153 15.41 37.14 2.71
N HIS A 154 16.66 36.74 2.44
CA HIS A 154 17.77 37.66 2.53
C HIS A 154 17.93 38.37 1.17
N SER A 155 17.32 39.55 1.11
CA SER A 155 17.66 40.59 0.14
C SER A 155 19.13 40.97 0.28
N SER A 156 19.95 40.63 -0.72
CA SER A 156 21.02 41.49 -1.24
C SER A 156 21.65 40.88 -2.50
N ASN A 157 21.47 41.63 -3.58
CA ASN A 157 22.14 41.73 -4.86
C ASN A 157 23.35 40.84 -5.23
N GLU A 158 23.28 40.46 -6.51
CA GLU A 158 24.35 40.19 -7.49
C GLU A 158 24.98 38.77 -7.57
N ASP A 159 24.59 38.11 -8.67
CA ASP A 159 25.38 37.21 -9.51
C ASP A 159 25.91 35.89 -8.95
N LYS A 160 25.01 34.91 -8.75
CA LYS A 160 25.23 33.51 -9.21
C LYS A 160 23.93 32.87 -9.71
N LYS A 161 23.78 32.86 -11.03
CA LYS A 161 22.75 32.10 -11.77
C LYS A 161 22.93 30.59 -11.56
N CYS A 162 22.22 30.01 -10.60
CA CYS A 162 21.84 28.60 -10.63
C CYS A 162 20.35 28.51 -10.94
N SER A 163 20.01 28.52 -12.23
CA SER A 163 18.65 28.26 -12.68
C SER A 163 18.40 26.75 -12.64
N VAL A 164 17.80 26.26 -11.56
CA VAL A 164 17.13 24.96 -11.59
C VAL A 164 15.68 25.23 -11.98
N LYS A 165 15.42 25.27 -13.29
CA LYS A 165 14.06 25.16 -13.82
C LYS A 165 13.55 23.76 -13.52
N MET A 166 12.72 23.63 -12.49
CA MET A 166 11.97 22.41 -12.23
C MET A 166 10.79 22.36 -13.21
N GLN A 167 11.09 21.96 -14.44
CA GLN A 167 10.06 21.63 -15.43
C GLN A 167 9.42 20.29 -15.04
N TYR A 168 8.10 20.34 -14.92
CA TYR A 168 7.15 19.26 -14.72
C TYR A 168 7.65 17.89 -15.23
N LEU A 169 7.88 16.96 -14.31
CA LEU A 169 8.02 15.54 -14.65
C LEU A 169 6.65 14.88 -14.59
N THR A 170 6.12 14.60 -15.77
CA THR A 170 5.11 13.59 -16.06
C THR A 170 5.62 12.17 -15.73
N PRO A 171 4.75 11.15 -15.67
CA PRO A 171 4.97 9.95 -14.85
C PRO A 171 5.87 8.92 -15.53
N PHE A 172 6.48 8.05 -14.72
CA PHE A 172 7.40 6.97 -15.08
C PHE A 172 8.81 7.38 -15.52
N THR A 173 9.68 7.58 -14.52
CA THR A 173 11.08 7.15 -14.65
C THR A 173 11.26 5.92 -13.77
N SER A 174 11.85 4.86 -14.32
CA SER A 174 12.18 3.66 -13.55
C SER A 174 13.03 4.06 -12.33
N PHE A 175 12.79 3.40 -11.19
CA PHE A 175 13.39 3.68 -9.88
C PHE A 175 14.93 3.84 -9.86
N GLY A 176 15.65 3.46 -10.92
CA GLY A 176 17.12 3.51 -11.00
C GLY A 176 17.75 4.90 -11.06
N SER A 177 17.03 5.95 -11.48
CA SER A 177 17.63 7.28 -11.68
C SER A 177 17.56 8.21 -10.46
N TRP A 178 16.84 7.84 -9.40
CA TRP A 178 16.58 8.73 -8.25
C TRP A 178 17.42 8.43 -6.99
N LEU A 179 18.20 7.34 -6.99
CA LEU A 179 19.05 6.93 -5.85
C LEU A 179 20.48 7.53 -5.84
N ARG A 180 20.73 8.65 -6.53
CA ARG A 180 21.99 9.40 -6.35
C ARG A 180 21.81 10.70 -5.54
N PRO A 181 21.68 10.63 -4.22
CA PRO A 181 22.37 11.58 -3.37
C PRO A 181 23.83 11.10 -3.22
N ARG A 182 24.80 11.98 -3.51
CA ARG A 182 26.19 11.84 -3.08
C ARG A 182 26.22 11.86 -1.54
N LEU A 183 25.99 10.72 -0.90
CA LEU A 183 26.26 10.53 0.53
C LEU A 183 27.49 9.62 0.67
N PRO A 184 28.57 10.08 1.31
CA PRO A 184 29.71 9.23 1.60
C PRO A 184 29.31 8.26 2.72
N GLY A 185 29.20 6.96 2.42
CA GLY A 185 29.23 5.92 3.46
C GLY A 185 28.21 4.77 3.43
N SER A 186 27.27 4.67 2.48
CA SER A 186 26.20 3.63 2.56
C SER A 186 26.08 2.64 1.40
N LYS A 187 27.11 2.54 0.53
CA LYS A 187 27.07 1.79 -0.75
C LYS A 187 26.62 0.32 -0.65
N ASN A 188 26.78 -0.34 0.51
CA ASN A 188 26.43 -1.76 0.65
C ASN A 188 24.95 -2.00 0.96
N LYS A 189 24.25 -1.06 1.60
CA LYS A 189 22.84 -1.24 1.99
C LYS A 189 21.90 -0.96 0.82
N THR A 190 22.18 0.06 0.02
CA THR A 190 21.40 0.41 -1.19
C THR A 190 21.52 -0.65 -2.27
N LYS A 191 22.73 -1.19 -2.51
CA LYS A 191 22.93 -2.30 -3.46
C LYS A 191 22.17 -3.57 -3.07
N LYS A 192 22.09 -3.87 -1.77
CA LYS A 192 21.34 -5.04 -1.26
C LYS A 192 19.83 -4.87 -1.50
N LEU A 193 19.33 -3.65 -1.31
CA LEU A 193 17.91 -3.33 -1.51
C LEU A 193 17.53 -3.35 -3.00
N GLU A 194 18.34 -2.74 -3.86
CA GLU A 194 18.13 -2.71 -5.32
C GLU A 194 18.14 -4.13 -5.90
N LYS A 195 19.07 -4.98 -5.45
CA LYS A 195 19.14 -6.39 -5.84
C LYS A 195 17.87 -7.15 -5.43
N ARG A 196 17.36 -6.95 -4.21
CA ARG A 196 16.11 -7.57 -3.75
C ARG A 196 14.88 -7.10 -4.54
N MET A 197 14.79 -5.81 -4.86
CA MET A 197 13.69 -5.28 -5.67
C MET A 197 13.69 -5.87 -7.09
N GLN A 198 14.86 -6.02 -7.72
CA GLN A 198 14.99 -6.70 -9.00
C GLN A 198 14.66 -8.20 -8.91
N GLU A 199 15.10 -8.89 -7.85
CA GLU A 199 14.79 -10.31 -7.62
C GLU A 199 13.28 -10.55 -7.49
N LEU A 200 12.55 -9.71 -6.73
CA LEU A 200 11.09 -9.82 -6.57
C LEU A 200 10.31 -9.53 -7.85
N GLN A 201 10.83 -8.67 -8.73
CA GLN A 201 10.23 -8.44 -10.05
C GLN A 201 10.45 -9.64 -10.98
N ASN A 202 11.64 -10.25 -10.94
CA ASN A 202 11.99 -11.36 -11.80
C ASN A 202 11.33 -12.69 -11.38
N THR A 203 11.11 -12.94 -10.08
CA THR A 203 10.46 -14.18 -9.61
C THR A 203 8.96 -14.22 -9.92
N ALA A 204 8.30 -13.06 -10.06
CA ALA A 204 6.90 -12.98 -10.44
C ALA A 204 6.63 -13.43 -11.89
N ASP A 205 7.61 -13.30 -12.79
CA ASP A 205 7.50 -13.68 -14.21
C ASP A 205 7.87 -15.15 -14.49
N VAL A 206 8.68 -15.78 -13.63
CA VAL A 206 9.21 -17.14 -13.89
C VAL A 206 8.15 -18.24 -13.70
N ARG A 207 7.04 -17.98 -12.99
CA ARG A 207 5.99 -19.00 -12.79
C ARG A 207 5.05 -19.20 -13.98
N ASN A 208 5.20 -18.45 -15.09
CA ASN A 208 4.25 -18.50 -16.21
C ASN A 208 4.84 -18.73 -17.62
N SER A 209 6.13 -19.07 -17.76
CA SER A 209 6.74 -19.32 -19.07
C SER A 209 6.99 -20.80 -19.36
N ARG A 210 5.91 -21.56 -19.62
CA ARG A 210 5.98 -22.84 -20.36
C ARG A 210 4.99 -22.88 -21.51
N TYR A 211 5.26 -22.11 -22.56
CA TYR A 211 4.88 -22.49 -23.92
C TYR A 211 6.02 -22.11 -24.85
N LYS A 212 6.84 -23.09 -25.24
CA LYS A 212 7.73 -22.96 -26.40
C LYS A 212 6.90 -23.29 -27.64
N LEU A 213 6.59 -22.29 -28.45
CA LEU A 213 6.12 -22.50 -29.83
C LEU A 213 7.34 -22.45 -30.75
N PRO A 214 7.65 -23.51 -31.52
CA PRO A 214 8.72 -23.47 -32.49
C PRO A 214 8.26 -22.67 -33.72
N TYR A 215 9.01 -21.62 -34.04
CA TYR A 215 8.79 -20.81 -35.24
C TYR A 215 9.40 -21.54 -36.44
N HIS A 216 8.58 -22.11 -37.33
CA HIS A 216 9.03 -22.55 -38.64
C HIS A 216 8.91 -21.37 -39.61
N SER A 217 10.07 -20.87 -40.06
CA SER A 217 10.17 -19.93 -41.18
C SER A 217 10.18 -20.74 -42.48
N SER A 218 9.18 -20.54 -43.32
CA SER A 218 9.13 -21.02 -44.70
C SER A 218 9.28 -19.81 -45.61
N TYR A 219 10.36 -19.78 -46.39
CA TYR A 219 10.54 -18.85 -47.51
C TYR A 219 10.16 -19.55 -48.82
N PRO A 220 9.50 -18.86 -49.77
CA PRO A 220 9.67 -19.12 -51.19
C PRO A 220 10.88 -18.36 -51.76
#